data_AF-A0A925X8I9-F1
#
_entry.id   AF-A0A925X8I9-F1
#
_cell.length_a   1.000
_cell.length_b   1.000
_cell.length_c   1.000
_cell.angle_alpha   90.00
_cell.angle_beta   90.00
_cell.angle_gamma   90.00
#
_symmetry.space_group_name_H-M   'P 1'
#
loop_
_entity.id
_entity.type
_entity.pdbx_description
1 polymer ?
#
loop_
_entity_poly.entity_id
_entity_poly.type
_entity_poly.pdbx_seq_one_letter_code
_entity_poly.pdbx_strand_id
1 'polypeptide(L)'
;MKRTAFATTSALLLMAVVSAALLVLGALLRADANRTLSEAEDAQLRQLLYAGALDATVKSNSGVELAKSWDVALPPEIGGSVHVEVAGRRATITARQADRQTSETIRIENRR
;
A
#
# COMPACT_ATOMS: atom_id res chain seq x y z
N MET A 1 23.08 27.41 50.58
CA MET A 1 22.04 27.97 49.68
C MET A 1 22.41 27.97 48.19
N LYS A 2 23.68 28.12 47.77
CA LYS A 2 24.05 28.12 46.33
C LYS A 2 23.92 26.77 45.60
N ARG A 3 24.07 25.64 46.31
CA ARG A 3 24.00 24.29 45.71
C ARG A 3 22.58 23.86 45.33
N THR A 4 21.58 24.27 46.09
CA THR A 4 20.17 23.95 45.83
C THR A 4 19.64 24.68 44.59
N ALA A 5 20.01 25.95 44.39
CA ALA A 5 19.63 26.72 43.20
C ALA A 5 20.22 26.15 41.90
N PHE A 6 21.45 25.61 41.96
CA PHE A 6 22.06 24.91 40.84
C PHE A 6 21.31 23.60 40.54
N ALA A 7 21.04 22.80 41.57
CA ALA A 7 20.32 21.53 41.41
C ALA A 7 18.92 21.72 40.81
N THR A 8 18.16 22.72 41.24
CA THR A 8 16.83 23.01 40.65
C THR A 8 16.93 23.47 39.20
N THR A 9 17.88 24.35 38.87
CA THR A 9 18.07 24.81 37.49
C THR A 9 18.45 23.65 36.55
N SER A 10 19.37 22.78 37.00
CA SER A 10 19.75 21.58 36.24
C SER A 10 18.59 20.60 36.07
N ALA A 11 17.77 20.41 37.11
CA ALA A 11 16.58 19.56 37.02
C ALA A 11 15.56 20.10 36.00
N LEU A 12 15.34 21.42 35.98
CA LEU A 12 14.46 22.06 34.99
C LEU A 12 14.98 21.92 33.57
N LEU A 13 16.29 22.08 33.36
CA LEU A 13 16.92 21.84 32.06
C LEU A 13 16.76 20.40 31.60
N LEU A 14 16.99 19.42 32.48
CA LEU A 14 16.80 18.01 32.17
C LEU A 14 15.33 17.71 31.83
N MET A 15 14.38 18.25 32.60
CA MET A 15 12.95 18.12 32.32
C MET A 15 12.58 18.69 30.94
N ALA A 16 13.15 19.85 30.56
CA ALA A 16 12.92 20.44 29.25
C ALA A 16 13.44 19.55 28.11
N VAL A 17 14.66 19.01 28.27
CA VAL A 17 15.26 18.08 27.29
C VAL A 17 14.44 16.79 27.17
N VAL A 18 14.02 16.20 28.29
CA VAL A 18 13.18 14.99 28.30
C VAL A 18 11.84 15.27 27.62
N SER A 19 11.21 16.41 27.89
CA SER A 19 9.94 16.80 27.26
C SER A 19 10.09 16.95 25.75
N ALA A 20 11.17 17.59 25.28
CA ALA A 20 11.46 17.69 23.86
C ALA A 20 11.71 16.31 23.21
N ALA A 21 12.44 15.43 23.89
CA ALA A 21 12.68 14.07 23.42
C ALA A 21 11.38 13.26 23.28
N LEU A 22 10.45 13.38 24.23
CA LEU A 22 9.14 12.72 24.16
C LEU A 22 8.31 13.20 22.96
N LEU A 23 8.33 14.50 22.65
CA LEU A 23 7.64 15.04 21.48
C LEU A 23 8.23 14.48 20.18
N VAL A 24 9.55 14.42 20.08
CA VAL A 24 10.25 13.85 18.91
C VAL A 24 9.92 12.36 18.76
N LEU A 25 9.99 11.59 19.85
CA LEU A 25 9.63 10.16 19.84
C LEU A 25 8.18 9.94 19.41
N GLY A 26 7.25 10.75 19.92
CA GLY A 26 5.84 10.68 19.51
C GLY A 26 5.65 10.97 18.02
N ALA A 27 6.38 11.95 17.47
CA ALA A 27 6.33 12.27 16.04
C ALA A 27 6.91 11.13 15.19
N LEU A 28 8.04 10.54 15.59
CA LEU A 28 8.65 9.40 14.90
C LEU A 28 7.74 8.18 14.92
N LEU A 29 7.14 7.86 16.06
CA LEU A 29 6.24 6.71 16.19
C LEU A 29 4.99 6.87 15.32
N ARG A 30 4.44 8.09 15.25
CA ARG A 30 3.30 8.39 14.36
C ARG A 30 3.68 8.28 12.88
N ALA A 31 4.86 8.76 12.51
CA ALA A 31 5.36 8.64 11.14
C ALA A 31 5.56 7.16 10.76
N ASP A 32 6.11 6.36 11.67
CA ASP A 32 6.34 4.94 11.46
C ASP A 32 5.02 4.17 11.37
N ALA A 33 4.06 4.43 12.25
CA ALA A 33 2.73 3.80 12.19
C ALA A 33 2.02 4.10 10.86
N ASN A 34 2.06 5.36 10.40
CA ASN A 34 1.51 5.73 9.10
C ASN A 34 2.21 5.00 7.96
N ARG A 35 3.53 4.84 8.05
CA ARG A 35 4.32 4.10 7.07
C ARG A 35 3.94 2.62 7.05
N THR A 36 3.86 1.96 8.20
CA THR A 36 3.46 0.54 8.29
C THR A 36 2.08 0.29 7.69
N LEU A 37 1.11 1.18 7.97
CA LEU A 37 -0.23 1.08 7.36
C LEU A 37 -0.16 1.21 5.84
N SER A 38 0.61 2.18 5.34
CA SER A 38 0.78 2.36 3.88
C SER A 38 1.46 1.17 3.20
N GLU A 39 2.43 0.54 3.86
CA GLU A 39 3.14 -0.63 3.31
C GLU A 39 2.22 -1.86 3.21
N ALA A 40 1.31 -2.05 4.17
CA ALA A 40 0.32 -3.12 4.13
C ALA A 40 -0.71 -2.91 3.00
N GLU A 41 -1.21 -1.68 2.83
CA GLU A 41 -2.11 -1.33 1.72
C GLU A 41 -1.42 -1.51 0.36
N ASP A 42 -0.17 -1.07 0.23
CA ASP A 42 0.61 -1.22 -1.00
C ASP A 42 0.84 -2.70 -1.33
N ALA A 43 1.09 -3.54 -0.32
CA ALA A 43 1.21 -4.98 -0.48
C ALA A 43 -0.10 -5.61 -0.99
N GLN A 44 -1.24 -5.22 -0.43
CA GLN A 44 -2.55 -5.70 -0.88
C GLN A 44 -2.82 -5.28 -2.34
N LEU A 45 -2.56 -4.01 -2.70
CA LEU A 45 -2.73 -3.53 -4.08
C LEU A 45 -1.88 -4.32 -5.08
N ARG A 46 -0.64 -4.67 -4.72
CA ARG A 46 0.23 -5.52 -5.55
C ARG A 46 -0.32 -6.93 -5.69
N GLN A 47 -0.88 -7.51 -4.63
CA GLN A 47 -1.54 -8.82 -4.69
C GLN A 47 -2.76 -8.80 -5.62
N LEU A 48 -3.55 -7.73 -5.57
CA LEU A 48 -4.69 -7.53 -6.47
C LEU A 48 -4.26 -7.41 -7.94
N LEU A 49 -3.19 -6.64 -8.22
CA LEU A 49 -2.61 -6.56 -9.56
C LEU A 49 -2.13 -7.92 -10.06
N TYR A 50 -1.44 -8.68 -9.21
CA TYR A 50 -0.96 -10.02 -9.55
C TYR A 50 -2.11 -11.00 -9.84
N ALA A 51 -3.18 -10.94 -9.05
CA ALA A 51 -4.40 -11.73 -9.28
C ALA A 51 -5.04 -11.37 -10.64
N GLY A 52 -5.11 -10.08 -10.99
CA GLY A 52 -5.61 -9.63 -12.29
C GLY A 52 -4.73 -10.05 -13.47
N ALA A 53 -3.40 -10.01 -13.30
CA ALA A 53 -2.46 -10.49 -14.30
C ALA A 53 -2.59 -12.00 -14.54
N LEU A 54 -2.75 -12.79 -13.46
CA LEU A 54 -2.99 -14.22 -13.54
C LEU A 54 -4.30 -14.54 -14.25
N ASP A 55 -5.41 -13.89 -13.88
CA ASP A 55 -6.71 -14.10 -14.53
C ASP A 55 -6.66 -13.77 -16.03
N ALA A 56 -6.04 -12.65 -16.40
CA ALA A 56 -5.84 -12.26 -17.80
C ALA A 56 -5.01 -13.29 -18.58
N THR A 57 -3.97 -13.85 -17.96
CA THR A 57 -3.13 -14.89 -18.57
C THR A 57 -3.90 -16.20 -18.76
N VAL A 58 -4.66 -16.63 -17.75
CA VAL A 58 -5.49 -17.85 -17.81
C VAL A 58 -6.56 -17.72 -18.90
N LYS A 59 -7.27 -16.60 -18.95
CA LYS A 59 -8.28 -16.34 -19.99
C LYS A 59 -7.66 -16.28 -21.39
N SER A 60 -6.50 -15.65 -21.54
CA SER A 60 -5.81 -15.63 -22.85
C SER A 60 -5.40 -17.03 -23.33
N ASN A 61 -5.03 -17.92 -22.41
CA ASN A 61 -4.61 -19.28 -22.75
C ASN A 61 -5.80 -20.24 -22.95
N SER A 62 -6.97 -19.90 -22.43
CA SER A 62 -8.17 -20.73 -22.54
C SER A 62 -8.75 -20.82 -23.96
N GLY A 63 -8.22 -20.03 -24.91
CA GLY A 63 -8.70 -20.01 -26.30
C GLY A 63 -10.10 -19.39 -26.49
N VAL A 64 -10.71 -18.91 -25.42
CA VAL A 64 -11.97 -18.14 -25.44
C VAL A 64 -11.66 -16.72 -25.89
N GLU A 65 -12.53 -16.15 -26.73
CA GLU A 65 -12.41 -14.76 -27.17
C GLU A 65 -12.42 -13.82 -25.96
N LEU A 66 -11.30 -13.09 -25.78
CA LEU A 66 -11.11 -12.19 -24.64
C LEU A 66 -12.12 -11.04 -24.74
N ALA A 67 -12.98 -10.91 -23.73
CA ALA A 67 -13.82 -9.73 -23.57
C ALA A 67 -12.93 -8.47 -23.51
N LYS A 68 -13.40 -7.36 -24.09
CA LYS A 68 -12.64 -6.10 -24.10
C LYS A 68 -12.36 -5.58 -22.68
N SER A 69 -13.26 -5.82 -21.75
CA SER A 69 -13.04 -5.56 -20.34
C SER A 69 -13.85 -6.51 -19.47
N TRP A 70 -13.37 -6.78 -18.26
CA TRP A 70 -14.09 -7.56 -17.26
C TRP A 70 -13.57 -7.28 -15.85
N ASP A 71 -14.41 -7.61 -14.87
CA ASP A 71 -14.03 -7.60 -13.46
C ASP A 71 -13.58 -8.99 -13.02
N VAL A 72 -12.51 -9.06 -12.23
CA VAL A 72 -12.00 -10.31 -11.67
C VAL A 72 -12.83 -10.65 -10.45
N ALA A 73 -13.36 -11.88 -10.40
CA ALA A 73 -14.08 -12.39 -9.25
C ALA A 73 -13.09 -12.60 -8.09
N LEU A 74 -13.16 -11.73 -7.10
CA LEU A 74 -12.34 -11.81 -5.89
C LEU A 74 -13.18 -12.38 -4.74
N PRO A 75 -12.57 -13.19 -3.84
CA PRO A 75 -13.21 -13.55 -2.59
C PRO A 75 -13.63 -12.29 -1.81
N PRO A 76 -14.78 -12.31 -1.12
CA PRO A 76 -15.30 -11.15 -0.40
C PRO A 76 -14.37 -10.67 0.73
N GLU A 77 -13.50 -11.56 1.21
CA GLU A 77 -12.51 -11.29 2.26
C GLU A 77 -11.39 -10.33 1.82
N ILE A 78 -11.12 -10.21 0.52
CA ILE A 78 -9.97 -9.46 -0.01
C ILE A 78 -10.22 -7.94 -0.09
N GLY A 79 -11.47 -7.49 0.11
CA GLY A 79 -11.78 -6.07 0.37
C GLY A 79 -11.36 -5.09 -0.73
N GLY A 80 -11.48 -5.46 -2.01
CA GLY A 80 -11.09 -4.64 -3.15
C GLY A 80 -11.72 -5.11 -4.47
N SER A 81 -11.45 -4.39 -5.56
CA SER A 81 -11.93 -4.72 -6.89
C SER A 81 -10.79 -4.66 -7.91
N VAL A 82 -10.77 -5.58 -8.86
CA VAL A 82 -9.80 -5.58 -9.97
C VAL A 82 -10.55 -5.56 -11.28
N HIS A 83 -10.26 -4.55 -12.09
CA HIS A 83 -10.79 -4.37 -13.43
C HIS A 83 -9.69 -4.60 -14.45
N VAL A 84 -9.95 -5.40 -15.47
CA VAL A 84 -9.00 -5.66 -16.56
C VAL A 84 -9.60 -5.11 -17.85
N GLU A 85 -8.84 -4.28 -18.54
CA GLU A 85 -9.17 -3.77 -19.87
C GLU A 85 -8.13 -4.26 -20.88
N VAL A 86 -8.58 -4.87 -21.98
CA VAL A 86 -7.73 -5.42 -23.02
C VAL A 86 -7.84 -4.59 -24.29
N ALA A 87 -6.69 -4.12 -24.75
CA ALA A 87 -6.52 -3.39 -26.01
C ALA A 87 -5.49 -4.12 -26.89
N GLY A 88 -5.98 -4.97 -27.78
CA GLY A 88 -5.14 -5.77 -28.68
C GLY A 88 -4.29 -6.79 -27.92
N ARG A 89 -2.98 -6.54 -27.81
CA ARG A 89 -2.02 -7.41 -27.09
C ARG A 89 -1.57 -6.84 -25.74
N ARG A 90 -2.24 -5.80 -25.25
CA ARG A 90 -1.97 -5.19 -23.95
C ARG A 90 -3.20 -5.32 -23.08
N ALA A 91 -2.99 -5.65 -21.80
CA ALA A 91 -4.02 -5.61 -20.77
C ALA A 91 -3.63 -4.58 -19.72
N THR A 92 -4.51 -3.62 -19.47
CA THR A 92 -4.41 -2.67 -18.37
C THR A 92 -5.20 -3.24 -17.21
N ILE A 93 -4.51 -3.60 -16.14
CA ILE A 93 -5.10 -4.12 -14.91
C ILE A 93 -5.17 -2.98 -13.93
N THR A 94 -6.36 -2.73 -13.40
CA THR A 94 -6.62 -1.68 -12.43
C THR A 94 -7.10 -2.31 -11.14
N ALA A 95 -6.29 -2.21 -10.09
CA ALA A 95 -6.64 -2.63 -8.74
C ALA A 95 -7.12 -1.42 -7.93
N ARG A 96 -8.25 -1.57 -7.24
CA ARG A 96 -8.83 -0.54 -6.35
C ARG A 96 -9.09 -1.13 -4.98
N GLN A 97 -8.67 -0.41 -3.95
CA GLN A 97 -8.92 -0.73 -2.55
C GLN A 97 -9.19 0.56 -1.79
N ALA A 98 -10.35 0.64 -1.13
CA ALA A 98 -10.82 1.85 -0.45
C ALA A 98 -10.70 3.11 -1.35
N ASP A 99 -9.82 4.06 -0.99
CA ASP A 99 -9.60 5.32 -1.72
C ASP A 99 -8.33 5.29 -2.60
N ARG A 100 -7.67 4.13 -2.71
CA ARG A 100 -6.46 3.96 -3.51
C ARG A 100 -6.72 3.12 -4.74
N GLN A 101 -6.08 3.51 -5.85
CA GLN A 101 -6.10 2.77 -7.09
C GLN A 101 -4.69 2.73 -7.68
N THR A 102 -4.32 1.57 -8.24
CA THR A 102 -3.11 1.41 -9.03
C THR A 102 -3.44 0.69 -10.33
N SER A 103 -2.75 1.07 -11.41
CA SER A 103 -2.97 0.49 -12.73
C SER A 103 -1.64 0.07 -13.34
N GLU A 104 -1.59 -1.14 -13.86
CA GLU A 104 -0.41 -1.69 -14.54
C GLU A 104 -0.79 -2.21 -15.92
N THR A 105 0.03 -1.92 -16.92
CA THR A 105 -0.17 -2.42 -18.29
C THR A 105 0.78 -3.57 -18.56
N ILE A 106 0.24 -4.77 -18.77
CA ILE A 106 1.01 -5.96 -19.14
C ILE A 106 0.82 -6.28 -20.62
N ARG A 107 1.82 -6.93 -21.22
CA ARG A 107 1.73 -7.46 -22.59
C ARG A 107 1.27 -8.91 -22.50
N ILE A 108 0.19 -9.25 -23.21
CA ILE A 108 -0.30 -10.63 -23.31
C ILE A 108 0.50 -11.35 -24.40
N GLU A 109 1.31 -12.32 -23.99
CA GLU A 109 2.05 -13.19 -24.90
C GLU A 109 1.29 -14.49 -25.09
N ASN A 110 0.52 -14.57 -26.18
CA ASN A 110 -0.22 -15.77 -26.57
C ASN A 110 0.79 -16.84 -27.05
N ARG A 111 1.12 -17.79 -26.17
CA ARG A 111 1.86 -18.99 -26.53
C ARG A 111 0.84 -19.96 -27.15
N ARG A 112 0.69 -19.89 -28.47
CA ARG A 112 0.01 -20.92 -29.25
C ARG A 112 0.83 -22.21 -29.29
#